data_AF-A0A8C6R6Q0-F1
#
_entry.id   AF-A0A8C6R6Q0-F1
#
_cell.length_a   1.000
_cell.length_b   1.000
_cell.length_c   1.000
_cell.angle_alpha   90.00
_cell.angle_beta   90.00
_cell.angle_gamma   90.00
#
_symmetry.space_group_name_H-M   'P 1'
#
loop_
_entity.id
_entity.type
_entity.pdbx_description
1 polymer ?
#
loop_
_entity_poly.entity_id
_entity_poly.type
_entity_poly.pdbx_seq_one_letter_code
_entity_poly.pdbx_strand_id
1 'polypeptide(L)'
;MFEDKGLDCIFLETNMGMKKQYHMVYECIPLPREVGDMAPIYFKKAIMESDEEWSMNKKLIDLSSKDIRKSVPRGLPYFSVDFGLQGGFAHVIEDQHKFPHYFGKVY
;
A
#
# COMPACT_ATOMS: atom_id res chain seq x y z
N MET A 1 -11.98 15.02 10.19
CA MET A 1 -11.02 16.13 9.96
C MET A 1 -10.83 16.46 8.48
N PHE A 2 -10.46 15.49 7.65
CA PHE A 2 -10.25 15.73 6.21
C PHE A 2 -11.56 15.72 5.42
N GLU A 3 -12.49 14.81 5.76
CA GLU A 3 -13.85 14.81 5.20
C GLU A 3 -14.58 16.14 5.41
N ASP A 4 -14.45 16.77 6.59
CA ASP A 4 -15.04 18.09 6.88
C ASP A 4 -14.47 19.22 5.99
N LYS A 5 -13.34 18.97 5.32
CA LYS A 5 -12.69 19.87 4.34
C LYS A 5 -12.97 19.46 2.89
N GLY A 6 -13.82 18.46 2.66
CA GLY A 6 -14.09 17.91 1.33
C GLY A 6 -12.98 17.02 0.77
N LEU A 7 -12.01 16.62 1.59
CA LEU A 7 -10.86 15.79 1.19
C LEU A 7 -11.05 14.34 1.60
N ASP A 8 -10.54 13.42 0.79
CA ASP A 8 -10.36 12.01 1.13
C ASP A 8 -8.92 11.77 1.66
N CYS A 9 -8.62 10.54 2.10
CA CYS A 9 -7.32 10.15 2.63
C CYS A 9 -6.85 8.82 2.05
N ILE A 10 -5.59 8.77 1.61
CA ILE A 10 -4.86 7.53 1.40
C ILE A 10 -3.93 7.34 2.59
N PHE A 11 -3.91 6.13 3.16
CA PHE A 11 -2.93 5.73 4.16
C PHE A 11 -1.93 4.73 3.59
N LEU A 12 -0.65 4.83 3.96
CA LEU A 12 0.42 3.97 3.44
C LEU A 12 1.28 3.36 4.55
N GLU A 13 1.71 2.11 4.35
CA GLU A 13 2.86 1.52 5.04
C GLU A 13 3.79 0.88 4.01
N THR A 14 5.11 1.09 4.14
CA THR A 14 6.13 0.44 3.31
C THR A 14 7.22 -0.19 4.18
N ASN A 15 7.16 -1.50 4.36
CA ASN A 15 8.12 -2.28 5.13
C ASN A 15 9.12 -2.97 4.20
N MET A 16 10.24 -2.30 3.92
CA MET A 16 11.35 -2.82 3.09
C MET A 16 12.20 -3.91 3.79
N GLY A 17 11.73 -4.51 4.88
CA GLY A 17 12.34 -5.68 5.51
C GLY A 17 13.21 -5.37 6.74
N MET A 18 13.19 -6.31 7.69
CA MET A 18 13.64 -6.08 9.07
C MET A 18 15.15 -5.88 9.26
N LYS A 19 15.99 -6.19 8.25
CA LYS A 19 17.46 -6.12 8.33
C LYS A 19 18.01 -4.71 8.65
N LYS A 20 17.27 -3.65 8.32
CA LYS A 20 17.71 -2.25 8.49
C LYS A 20 17.09 -1.55 9.72
N GLN A 21 16.28 -2.24 10.51
CA GLN A 21 15.71 -1.77 11.79
C GLN A 21 15.06 -0.36 11.73
N TYR A 22 14.44 0.01 10.61
CA TYR A 22 13.70 1.27 10.50
C TYR A 22 12.50 1.29 11.46
N HIS A 23 12.17 2.48 11.97
CA HIS A 23 10.90 2.70 12.66
C HIS A 23 9.73 2.53 11.69
N MET A 24 8.62 1.97 12.19
CA MET A 24 7.34 2.01 11.48
C MET A 24 6.92 3.48 11.29
N VAL A 25 6.56 3.83 10.06
CA VAL A 25 5.86 5.08 9.73
C VAL A 25 4.58 4.68 9.01
N TYR A 26 3.45 5.18 9.48
CA TYR A 26 2.15 5.02 8.83
C TYR A 26 1.74 6.39 8.32
N GLU A 27 1.77 6.56 7.00
CA GLU A 27 1.69 7.86 6.35
C GLU A 27 0.23 8.18 5.99
N CYS A 28 -0.14 9.45 6.03
CA CYS A 28 -1.48 9.93 5.69
C CYS A 28 -1.37 11.02 4.61
N ILE A 29 -1.91 10.74 3.43
CA ILE A 29 -1.89 11.63 2.27
C ILE A 29 -3.33 12.09 2.01
N PRO A 30 -3.69 13.33 2.38
CA PRO A 30 -5.00 13.90 2.06
C PRO A 30 -5.03 14.39 0.61
N LEU A 31 -6.16 14.19 -0.07
CA LEU A 31 -6.31 14.49 -1.50
C LEU A 31 -7.76 14.90 -1.84
N PRO A 32 -8.01 15.57 -2.99
CA PRO A 32 -9.37 15.86 -3.44
C PRO A 32 -10.18 14.58 -3.63
N ARG A 33 -11.48 14.63 -3.31
CA ARG A 33 -12.34 13.44 -3.24
C ARG A 33 -12.42 12.70 -4.57
N GLU A 34 -12.51 13.45 -5.66
CA GLU A 34 -12.52 12.98 -7.04
C GLU A 34 -11.23 12.28 -7.49
N VAL A 35 -10.11 12.49 -6.78
CA VAL A 35 -8.85 11.75 -6.96
C VAL A 35 -8.79 10.54 -6.02
N GLY A 36 -9.37 10.64 -4.82
CA GLY A 36 -9.58 9.52 -3.89
C GLY A 36 -10.42 8.40 -4.50
N ASP A 37 -11.56 8.74 -5.10
CA ASP A 37 -12.46 7.80 -5.80
C ASP A 37 -11.74 6.97 -6.89
N MET A 38 -10.70 7.55 -7.51
CA MET A 38 -9.89 6.91 -8.55
C MET A 38 -8.66 6.18 -8.01
N ALA A 39 -8.21 6.47 -6.79
CA ALA A 39 -6.98 5.91 -6.21
C ALA A 39 -6.95 4.37 -6.16
N PRO A 40 -8.05 3.65 -5.81
CA PRO A 40 -8.07 2.19 -5.89
C PRO A 40 -7.76 1.64 -7.28
N ILE A 41 -8.13 2.34 -8.35
CA ILE A 41 -7.85 1.91 -9.73
C ILE A 41 -6.36 2.06 -10.04
N TYR A 42 -5.76 3.20 -9.67
CA TYR A 42 -4.32 3.44 -9.86
C TYR A 42 -3.46 2.45 -9.06
N PHE A 43 -3.72 2.27 -7.76
CA PHE A 43 -2.96 1.33 -6.94
C PHE A 43 -3.16 -0.12 -7.36
N LYS A 44 -4.39 -0.53 -7.72
CA LYS A 44 -4.64 -1.88 -8.25
C LYS A 44 -3.86 -2.15 -9.53
N LYS A 45 -3.80 -1.18 -10.44
CA LYS A 45 -3.01 -1.29 -11.68
C LYS A 45 -1.51 -1.37 -11.35
N ALA A 46 -0.99 -0.40 -10.60
CA ALA A 46 0.42 -0.29 -10.27
C ALA A 46 0.95 -1.52 -9.51
N ILE A 47 0.18 -2.09 -8.58
CA ILE A 47 0.57 -3.30 -7.83
C ILE A 47 0.63 -4.53 -8.76
N MET A 48 -0.34 -4.69 -9.66
CA MET A 48 -0.34 -5.81 -10.62
C MET A 48 0.81 -5.71 -11.65
N GLU A 49 1.16 -4.48 -12.05
CA GLU A 49 2.30 -4.18 -12.93
C GLU A 49 3.65 -4.11 -12.17
N SER A 50 3.65 -4.25 -10.83
CA SER A 50 4.86 -4.25 -9.99
C SER A 50 5.44 -5.65 -9.76
N ASP A 51 6.73 -5.69 -9.48
CA ASP A 51 7.57 -6.89 -9.34
C ASP A 51 7.49 -7.87 -10.53
N GLU A 52 8.25 -8.96 -10.47
CA GLU A 52 8.43 -9.88 -11.59
C GLU A 52 7.12 -10.58 -12.02
N GLU A 53 6.97 -10.84 -13.31
CA GLU A 53 5.73 -11.40 -13.90
C GLU A 53 5.36 -12.78 -13.30
N TRP A 54 6.38 -13.54 -12.91
CA TRP A 54 6.27 -14.88 -12.33
C TRP A 54 6.47 -14.89 -10.80
N SER A 55 5.90 -13.89 -10.12
CA SER A 55 5.89 -13.80 -8.65
C SER A 55 5.32 -15.06 -7.99
N MET A 56 5.93 -15.48 -6.87
CA MET A 56 5.53 -16.67 -6.12
C MET A 56 4.29 -16.42 -5.24
N ASN A 57 4.17 -15.20 -4.70
CA ASN A 57 3.00 -14.75 -3.97
C ASN A 57 1.95 -14.10 -4.90
N LYS A 58 0.72 -13.92 -4.40
CA LYS A 58 -0.27 -13.11 -5.11
C LYS A 58 0.17 -11.65 -5.10
N LYS A 59 0.46 -11.07 -6.27
CA LYS A 59 0.87 -9.65 -6.41
C LYS A 59 -0.04 -8.70 -5.64
N LEU A 60 -1.37 -8.90 -5.70
CA LEU A 60 -2.36 -8.10 -4.97
C LEU A 60 -3.15 -8.95 -3.98
N ILE A 61 -3.22 -8.46 -2.75
CA ILE A 61 -4.03 -8.99 -1.65
C ILE A 61 -5.08 -7.92 -1.29
N ASP A 62 -6.35 -8.31 -1.22
CA ASP A 62 -7.45 -7.44 -0.81
C ASP A 62 -7.57 -7.39 0.73
N LEU A 63 -7.58 -6.18 1.29
CA LEU A 63 -7.71 -5.91 2.73
C LEU A 63 -9.13 -5.50 3.15
N SER A 64 -10.07 -5.33 2.21
CA SER A 64 -11.46 -4.87 2.46
C SER A 64 -12.21 -5.60 3.58
N SER A 65 -11.82 -6.86 3.85
CA SER A 65 -12.37 -7.72 4.90
C SER A 65 -11.35 -8.17 5.95
N LYS A 66 -10.05 -7.81 5.80
CA LYS A 66 -8.94 -8.33 6.62
C LYS A 66 -7.76 -7.35 6.71
N ASP A 67 -7.56 -6.83 7.92
CA ASP A 67 -6.33 -6.17 8.40
C ASP A 67 -5.04 -6.85 7.91
N ILE A 68 -4.03 -6.04 7.55
CA ILE A 68 -2.71 -6.45 7.04
C ILE A 68 -2.07 -7.57 7.89
N ARG A 69 -2.23 -7.51 9.22
CA ARG A 69 -1.66 -8.49 10.18
C ARG A 69 -2.25 -9.90 10.07
N LYS A 70 -3.40 -10.05 9.39
CA LYS A 70 -4.07 -11.33 9.09
C LYS A 70 -3.88 -11.75 7.63
N SER A 71 -3.29 -10.89 6.81
CA SER A 71 -3.22 -11.02 5.35
C SER A 71 -1.78 -11.24 4.85
N VAL A 72 -0.77 -10.71 5.55
CA VAL A 72 0.67 -10.92 5.25
C VAL A 72 1.37 -11.66 6.41
N PRO A 73 2.11 -12.75 6.14
CA PRO A 73 2.92 -13.44 7.15
C PRO A 73 3.99 -12.57 7.82
N ARG A 74 4.12 -12.69 9.15
CA ARG A 74 5.09 -11.92 9.94
C ARG A 74 6.53 -12.20 9.50
N GLY A 75 7.26 -11.12 9.19
CA GLY A 75 8.69 -11.16 8.84
C GLY A 75 8.97 -10.99 7.35
N LEU A 76 7.94 -11.06 6.49
CA LEU A 76 8.07 -10.71 5.08
C LEU A 76 8.04 -9.18 4.89
N PRO A 77 8.79 -8.64 3.92
CA PRO A 77 8.63 -7.27 3.44
C PRO A 77 7.26 -7.07 2.77
N TYR A 78 6.66 -5.89 2.90
CA TYR A 78 5.38 -5.58 2.26
C TYR A 78 5.18 -4.09 2.00
N PHE A 79 4.29 -3.80 1.06
CA PHE A 79 3.62 -2.52 0.87
C PHE A 79 2.13 -2.69 1.17
N SER A 80 1.51 -1.72 1.82
CA SER A 80 0.05 -1.67 1.97
C SER A 80 -0.50 -0.25 1.86
N VAL A 81 -1.70 -0.16 1.30
CA VAL A 81 -2.44 1.08 1.05
C VAL A 81 -3.90 0.90 1.49
N ASP A 82 -4.43 1.84 2.26
CA ASP A 82 -5.84 1.89 2.65
C ASP A 82 -6.51 3.17 2.12
N PHE A 83 -7.77 3.06 1.70
CA PHE A 83 -8.57 4.16 1.15
C PHE A 83 -9.62 4.59 2.18
N GLY A 84 -9.43 5.78 2.77
CA GLY A 84 -10.27 6.31 3.83
C GLY A 84 -10.41 5.36 5.02
N LEU A 85 -11.59 4.76 5.17
CA LEU A 85 -11.93 3.76 6.19
C LEU A 85 -12.42 2.43 5.58
N GLN A 86 -12.26 2.25 4.27
CA GLN A 86 -12.85 1.15 3.50
C GLN A 86 -11.89 -0.05 3.32
N GLY A 87 -10.68 0.06 3.90
CA GLY A 87 -9.56 -0.82 3.63
C GLY A 87 -8.91 -0.51 2.28
N GLY A 88 -8.04 -1.40 1.81
CA GLY A 88 -7.44 -1.30 0.48
C GLY A 88 -6.68 -2.55 0.08
N PHE A 89 -5.40 -2.40 -0.25
CA PHE A 89 -4.57 -3.48 -0.83
C PHE A 89 -3.25 -3.67 -0.09
N ALA A 90 -2.74 -4.90 -0.15
CA ALA A 90 -1.36 -5.23 0.21
C ALA A 90 -0.65 -5.95 -0.94
N HIS A 91 0.68 -5.81 -0.94
CA HIS A 91 1.62 -6.47 -1.82
C HIS A 91 2.77 -7.01 -0.98
N VAL A 92 3.10 -8.30 -1.13
CA VAL A 92 4.31 -8.89 -0.54
C VAL A 92 5.46 -8.59 -1.50
N ILE A 93 6.46 -7.84 -1.04
CA ILE A 93 7.59 -7.42 -1.87
C ILE A 93 8.60 -8.57 -1.94
N GLU A 94 8.79 -9.15 -3.12
CA GLU A 94 9.73 -10.26 -3.33
C GLU A 94 11.13 -9.72 -3.66
N ASP A 95 11.23 -8.75 -4.57
CA ASP A 95 12.50 -8.09 -4.93
C ASP A 95 12.60 -6.64 -4.44
N GLN A 96 13.29 -6.46 -3.30
CA GLN A 96 13.60 -5.15 -2.70
C GLN A 96 14.49 -4.23 -3.56
N HIS A 97 15.13 -4.74 -4.63
CA HIS A 97 15.93 -3.93 -5.56
C HIS A 97 15.08 -3.41 -6.73
N LYS A 98 14.01 -4.10 -7.10
CA LYS A 98 13.02 -3.65 -8.10
C LYS A 98 11.94 -2.75 -7.49
N PHE A 99 11.51 -3.05 -6.26
CA PHE A 99 10.43 -2.31 -5.61
C PHE A 99 10.94 -0.98 -4.98
N PRO A 100 10.46 0.19 -5.43
CA PRO A 100 10.91 1.47 -4.88
C PRO A 100 10.34 1.70 -3.48
N HIS A 101 11.19 2.10 -2.53
CA HIS A 101 10.81 2.42 -1.14
C HIS A 101 9.84 3.61 -0.99
N TYR A 102 9.50 4.28 -2.10
CA TYR A 102 8.56 5.39 -2.21
C TYR A 102 7.34 5.06 -3.10
N PHE A 103 7.08 3.79 -3.41
CA PHE A 103 6.10 3.33 -4.41
C PHE A 103 4.74 4.06 -4.40
N GLY A 104 4.16 4.33 -3.23
CA GLY A 104 2.89 5.06 -3.11
C GLY A 104 2.98 6.60 -3.20
N LYS A 105 4.11 7.16 -3.65
CA LYS A 105 4.40 8.60 -3.67
C LYS A 105 5.05 9.07 -4.97
N VAL A 106 4.89 10.35 -5.25
CA VAL A 106 5.72 11.13 -6.17
C VAL A 106 6.42 12.23 -5.36
N TYR A 107 7.67 12.52 -5.69
CA TYR A 107 8.48 13.64 -5.16
C TYR A 107 8.95 14.51 -6.33
#